data_AF-A0A0F9KBX5-F1
#
_entry.id   AF-A0A0F9KBX5-F1
#
_cell.length_a   1.000
_cell.length_b   1.000
_cell.length_c   1.000
_cell.angle_alpha   90.00
_cell.angle_beta   90.00
_cell.angle_gamma   90.00
#
_symmetry.space_group_name_H-M   'P 1'
#
loop_
_entity.id
_entity.type
_entity.pdbx_description
1 polymer ?
#
loop_
_entity_poly.entity_id
_entity_poly.type
_entity_poly.pdbx_seq_one_letter_code
_entity_poly.pdbx_strand_id
1 'polypeptide(L)'
;MPGTRLLESSDTTTDALGQLIQAWQQYDHEEAGVVVSDMLGSLYRKDFPSSDDASITMRAALENLVGCPPGKAPGSRQIGSKFKHFRRRVVGGQYLDSKASERSRKGAVWRLHTTEPTDGV
;
A
#
# COMPACT_ATOMS: atom_id res chain seq x y z
N MET A 1 -12.64 4.02 -34.55
CA MET A 1 -11.65 4.78 -33.76
C MET A 1 -11.38 4.07 -32.43
N PRO A 2 -10.38 3.18 -32.32
CA PRO A 2 -9.98 2.62 -31.02
C PRO A 2 -8.63 3.23 -30.57
N GLY A 3 -8.51 3.69 -29.32
CA GLY A 3 -7.18 4.06 -28.81
C GLY A 3 -7.05 4.85 -27.50
N THR A 4 -8.10 5.44 -26.92
CA THR A 4 -7.91 6.43 -25.83
C THR A 4 -8.20 5.96 -24.41
N ARG A 5 -8.68 4.73 -24.17
CA ARG A 5 -9.11 4.31 -22.81
C ARG A 5 -8.00 3.75 -21.89
N LEU A 6 -6.76 3.61 -22.34
CA LEU A 6 -5.69 3.04 -21.49
C LEU A 6 -4.85 4.09 -20.75
N LEU A 7 -4.83 5.34 -21.20
CA LEU A 7 -3.92 6.34 -20.62
C LEU A 7 -4.45 6.90 -19.29
N GLU A 8 -5.73 7.30 -19.22
CA GLU A 8 -6.31 7.95 -18.03
C GLU A 8 -6.38 7.03 -16.79
N SER A 9 -6.54 5.72 -16.99
CA SER A 9 -6.54 4.75 -15.89
C SER A 9 -5.14 4.53 -15.30
N SER A 10 -4.08 4.83 -16.05
CA SER A 10 -2.70 4.66 -15.61
C SER A 10 -2.25 5.78 -14.67
N ASP A 11 -2.70 7.01 -14.91
CA ASP A 11 -2.38 8.16 -14.04
C ASP A 11 -3.00 8.01 -12.65
N THR A 12 -4.29 7.72 -12.57
CA THR A 12 -5.02 7.57 -11.28
C THR A 12 -4.43 6.45 -10.42
N THR A 13 -4.00 5.37 -11.08
CA THR A 13 -3.42 4.20 -10.40
C THR A 13 -2.01 4.49 -9.87
N THR A 14 -1.22 5.26 -10.63
CA THR A 14 0.13 5.65 -10.24
C THR A 14 0.09 6.65 -9.09
N ASP A 15 -0.86 7.60 -9.11
CA ASP A 15 -1.07 8.54 -8.02
C ASP A 15 -1.49 7.83 -6.72
N ALA A 16 -2.48 6.93 -6.78
CA ALA A 16 -2.90 6.14 -5.62
C ALA A 16 -1.77 5.27 -5.04
N LEU A 17 -0.91 4.70 -5.91
CA LEU A 17 0.26 3.95 -5.46
C LEU A 17 1.34 4.86 -4.84
N GLY A 18 1.56 6.05 -5.41
CA GLY A 18 2.46 7.05 -4.85
C GLY A 18 2.02 7.51 -3.45
N GLN A 19 0.72 7.81 -3.28
CA GLN A 19 0.12 8.13 -1.98
C GLN A 19 0.30 6.98 -0.98
N LEU A 20 0.09 5.72 -1.41
CA LEU A 20 0.29 4.55 -0.57
C LEU A 20 1.75 4.43 -0.11
N ILE A 21 2.72 4.61 -1.00
CA ILE A 21 4.16 4.51 -0.65
C ILE A 21 4.54 5.59 0.35
N GLN A 22 4.11 6.83 0.13
CA GLN A 22 4.37 7.94 1.06
C GLN A 22 3.74 7.67 2.43
N ALA A 23 2.49 7.19 2.47
CA ALA A 23 1.84 6.82 3.71
C ALA A 23 2.55 5.65 4.42
N TRP A 24 3.09 4.70 3.65
CA TRP A 24 3.80 3.55 4.17
C TRP A 24 5.14 3.91 4.81
N GLN A 25 5.91 4.83 4.22
CA GLN A 25 7.13 5.33 4.87
C GLN A 25 6.85 5.96 6.23
N GLN A 26 5.75 6.69 6.35
CA GLN A 26 5.35 7.31 7.62
C GLN A 26 4.86 6.28 8.64
N TYR A 27 4.23 5.20 8.17
CA TYR A 27 3.67 4.15 9.03
C TYR A 27 4.71 3.11 9.49
N ASP A 28 5.63 2.70 8.61
CA ASP A 28 6.64 1.66 8.85
C ASP A 28 8.06 2.23 8.68
N HIS A 29 8.41 3.17 9.56
CA HIS A 29 9.72 3.86 9.51
C HIS A 29 10.91 2.92 9.77
N GLU A 30 10.68 1.80 10.45
CA GLU A 30 11.71 0.78 10.74
C GLU A 30 11.87 -0.27 9.63
N GLU A 31 11.08 -0.18 8.54
CA GLU A 31 11.07 -1.15 7.44
C GLU A 31 10.86 -2.61 7.92
N ALA A 32 10.24 -2.77 9.09
CA ALA A 32 10.05 -4.05 9.76
C ALA A 32 9.15 -4.98 8.93
N GLY A 33 8.29 -4.38 8.09
CA GLY A 33 7.36 -5.05 7.23
C GLY A 33 6.03 -5.29 7.91
N VAL A 34 4.98 -5.04 7.14
CA VAL A 34 3.63 -4.92 7.67
C VAL A 34 2.74 -6.02 7.11
N VAL A 35 2.04 -6.70 8.01
CA VAL A 35 0.98 -7.64 7.60
C VAL A 35 -0.33 -6.86 7.46
N VAL A 36 -0.91 -6.87 6.26
CA VAL A 36 -2.16 -6.13 5.96
C VAL A 36 -3.27 -6.40 6.98
N SER A 37 -3.49 -7.66 7.36
CA SER A 37 -4.50 -8.02 8.35
C SER A 37 -4.25 -7.40 9.73
N ASP A 38 -2.98 -7.30 10.12
CA ASP A 38 -2.57 -6.76 11.41
C ASP A 38 -2.67 -5.23 11.41
N MET A 39 -2.17 -4.60 10.35
CA MET A 39 -2.32 -3.17 10.11
C MET A 39 -3.78 -2.74 10.09
N LEU A 40 -4.67 -3.45 9.38
CA LEU A 40 -6.10 -3.12 9.41
C LEU A 40 -6.70 -3.27 10.80
N GLY A 41 -6.28 -4.28 11.56
CA GLY A 41 -6.70 -4.45 12.95
C GLY A 41 -6.24 -3.30 13.86
N SER A 42 -5.07 -2.74 13.58
CA SER A 42 -4.53 -1.57 14.29
C SER A 42 -5.24 -0.27 13.87
N LEU A 43 -5.36 -0.02 12.55
CA LEU A 43 -5.93 1.21 11.99
C LEU A 43 -7.44 1.36 12.25
N TYR A 44 -8.19 0.26 12.25
CA TYR A 44 -9.65 0.24 12.42
C TYR A 44 -10.06 -0.36 13.77
N ARG A 45 -9.19 -0.29 14.77
CA ARG A 45 -9.49 -0.77 16.12
C ARG A 45 -10.69 0.01 16.69
N LYS A 46 -11.76 -0.70 17.08
CA LYS A 46 -13.03 -0.09 17.51
C LYS A 46 -12.92 0.71 18.81
N ASP A 47 -12.07 0.25 19.72
CA ASP A 47 -11.97 0.84 21.06
C ASP A 47 -11.08 2.09 21.08
N PHE A 48 -10.07 2.15 20.20
CA PHE A 48 -9.11 3.25 20.12
C PHE A 48 -8.61 3.37 18.69
N PRO A 49 -9.29 4.13 17.81
CA PRO A 49 -8.76 4.41 16.48
C PRO A 49 -7.48 5.24 16.63
N SER A 50 -6.37 4.76 16.05
CA SER A 50 -5.09 5.46 16.10
C SER A 50 -5.20 6.83 15.42
N SER A 51 -5.24 7.91 16.20
CA SER A 51 -5.37 9.29 15.69
C SER A 51 -4.05 9.88 15.19
N ASP A 52 -2.98 9.08 15.09
CA ASP A 52 -1.70 9.51 14.55
C ASP A 52 -1.81 9.87 13.07
N ASP A 53 -1.12 10.93 12.64
CA ASP A 53 -1.15 11.40 11.25
C ASP A 53 -0.75 10.31 10.25
N ALA A 54 0.23 9.47 10.61
CA ALA A 54 0.64 8.32 9.81
C ALA A 54 -0.51 7.30 9.62
N SER A 55 -1.27 7.04 10.69
CA SER A 55 -2.42 6.13 10.67
C SER A 55 -3.60 6.71 9.89
N ILE A 56 -3.81 8.03 9.94
CA ILE A 56 -4.84 8.71 9.15
C ILE A 56 -4.47 8.68 7.67
N THR A 57 -3.22 9.00 7.34
CA THR A 57 -2.70 9.02 5.97
C THR A 57 -2.73 7.62 5.35
N MET A 58 -2.32 6.59 6.11
CA MET A 58 -2.42 5.19 5.67
C MET A 58 -3.86 4.76 5.42
N ARG A 59 -4.81 5.14 6.29
CA ARG A 59 -6.23 4.84 6.07
C ARG A 59 -6.75 5.49 4.79
N ALA A 60 -6.51 6.78 4.60
CA ALA A 60 -6.93 7.51 3.41
C ALA A 60 -6.34 6.89 2.12
N ALA A 61 -5.05 6.52 2.14
CA ALA A 61 -4.40 5.87 1.00
C ALA A 61 -5.02 4.49 0.69
N LEU A 62 -5.30 3.67 1.70
CA LEU A 62 -5.96 2.38 1.54
C LEU A 62 -7.41 2.53 1.03
N GLU A 63 -8.14 3.51 1.54
CA GLU A 63 -9.51 3.82 1.10
C GLU A 63 -9.52 4.27 -0.37
N ASN A 64 -8.60 5.15 -0.77
CA ASN A 64 -8.42 5.58 -2.16
C ASN A 64 -8.05 4.40 -3.09
N LEU A 65 -7.15 3.51 -2.65
CA LEU A 65 -6.70 2.36 -3.43
C LEU A 65 -7.81 1.35 -3.75
N VAL A 66 -8.73 1.16 -2.80
CA VAL A 66 -9.83 0.19 -2.91
C VAL A 66 -11.12 0.86 -3.43
N GLY A 67 -11.20 2.19 -3.37
CA GLY A 67 -12.41 2.95 -3.68
C GLY A 67 -13.49 2.79 -2.60
N CYS A 68 -13.10 2.60 -1.34
CA CYS A 68 -14.05 2.56 -0.22
C CYS A 68 -14.34 3.97 0.29
N PRO A 69 -15.58 4.24 0.76
CA PRO A 69 -15.90 5.51 1.40
C PRO A 69 -15.08 5.69 2.70
N PRO A 70 -14.74 6.93 3.05
CA PRO A 70 -13.91 7.20 4.22
C PRO A 70 -14.59 6.73 5.51
N GLY A 71 -13.82 6.09 6.37
CA GLY A 71 -14.29 5.53 7.66
C GLY A 71 -14.86 4.11 7.56
N LYS A 72 -14.91 3.50 6.38
CA LYS A 72 -15.27 2.08 6.22
C LYS A 72 -14.01 1.24 6.03
N ALA A 73 -13.78 0.32 6.96
CA ALA A 73 -12.65 -0.61 6.90
C ALA A 73 -12.67 -1.44 5.59
N PRO A 74 -11.67 -1.27 4.70
CA PRO A 74 -11.54 -2.11 3.52
C PRO A 74 -11.21 -3.56 3.91
N GLY A 75 -11.66 -4.52 3.11
CA GLY A 75 -11.39 -5.93 3.39
C GLY A 75 -9.91 -6.26 3.20
N SER A 76 -9.32 -7.01 4.13
CA SER A 76 -7.91 -7.47 4.04
C SER A 76 -7.62 -8.22 2.73
N ARG A 77 -8.60 -8.97 2.21
CA ARG A 77 -8.51 -9.66 0.92
C ARG A 77 -8.51 -8.71 -0.28
N GLN A 78 -9.30 -7.63 -0.22
CA GLN A 78 -9.35 -6.62 -1.29
C GLN A 78 -8.01 -5.88 -1.38
N ILE A 79 -7.49 -5.42 -0.24
CA ILE A 79 -6.17 -4.77 -0.16
C ILE A 79 -5.08 -5.73 -0.61
N GLY A 80 -5.07 -6.97 -0.09
CA GLY A 80 -4.08 -7.97 -0.49
C GLY A 80 -4.10 -8.28 -1.99
N SER A 81 -5.27 -8.23 -2.64
CA SER A 81 -5.37 -8.38 -4.10
C SER A 81 -4.79 -7.17 -4.85
N LYS A 82 -5.05 -5.95 -4.37
CA LYS A 82 -4.47 -4.72 -4.93
C LYS A 82 -2.96 -4.70 -4.77
N PHE A 83 -2.44 -5.06 -3.60
CA PHE A 83 -0.99 -5.10 -3.36
C PHE A 83 -0.29 -6.11 -4.25
N LYS A 84 -0.90 -7.27 -4.51
CA LYS A 84 -0.37 -8.22 -5.50
C LYS A 84 -0.30 -7.64 -6.91
N HIS A 85 -1.26 -6.79 -7.29
CA HIS A 85 -1.26 -6.11 -8.58
C HIS A 85 -0.18 -5.01 -8.67
N PHE A 86 0.11 -4.35 -7.55
CA PHE A 86 1.15 -3.32 -7.42
C PHE A 86 2.53 -3.86 -7.05
N ARG A 87 2.64 -5.16 -6.80
CA ARG A 87 3.88 -5.80 -6.38
C ARG A 87 4.97 -5.57 -7.43
N ARG A 88 6.15 -5.10 -6.99
CA ARG A 88 7.30 -4.76 -7.84
C ARG A 88 7.03 -3.63 -8.86
N ARG A 89 6.00 -2.82 -8.67
CA ARG A 89 5.84 -1.57 -9.43
C ARG A 89 6.61 -0.45 -8.75
N VAL A 90 7.47 0.20 -9.52
CA VAL A 90 8.32 1.29 -9.04
C VAL A 90 7.59 2.62 -9.22
N VAL A 91 7.44 3.36 -8.13
CA VAL A 91 6.94 4.74 -8.12
C VAL A 91 7.83 5.55 -7.19
N GLY A 92 8.39 6.66 -7.68
CA GLY A 92 9.30 7.49 -6.90
C GLY A 92 10.59 6.77 -6.46
N GLY A 93 11.07 5.79 -7.23
CA GLY A 93 12.28 5.01 -6.89
C GLY A 93 12.04 3.96 -5.80
N GLN A 94 10.79 3.65 -5.47
CA GLN A 94 10.44 2.63 -4.48
C GLN A 94 9.35 1.71 -4.99
N TYR A 95 9.32 0.48 -4.48
CA TYR A 95 8.31 -0.50 -4.82
C TYR A 95 7.89 -1.31 -3.62
N LEU A 96 6.63 -1.75 -3.62
CA LEU A 96 6.12 -2.66 -2.62
C LEU A 96 6.39 -4.11 -3.05
N ASP A 97 6.95 -4.92 -2.16
CA ASP A 97 7.11 -6.37 -2.39
C ASP A 97 6.68 -7.19 -1.17
N SER A 98 6.37 -8.46 -1.43
CA SER A 98 6.17 -9.46 -0.37
C SER A 98 6.87 -10.75 -0.74
N LYS A 99 7.81 -11.17 0.11
CA LYS A 99 8.50 -12.45 -0.04
C LYS A 99 7.66 -13.57 0.53
N ALA A 100 7.49 -14.64 -0.24
CA ALA A 100 6.74 -15.83 0.20
C ALA A 100 7.40 -16.50 1.43
N SER A 101 8.71 -16.36 1.58
CA SER A 101 9.48 -16.84 2.73
C SER A 101 9.19 -16.10 4.03
N GLU A 102 8.70 -14.86 3.97
CA GLU A 102 8.43 -14.01 5.13
C GLU A 102 6.96 -14.05 5.55
N ARG A 103 6.26 -15.13 5.19
CA ARG A 103 4.85 -15.27 5.52
C ARG A 103 4.67 -15.51 7.02
N SER A 104 4.00 -14.57 7.68
CA SER A 104 3.55 -14.73 9.06
C SER A 104 2.29 -15.60 9.13
N ARG A 105 2.00 -16.18 10.31
CA ARG A 105 0.73 -16.92 10.55
C ARG A 105 -0.52 -16.08 10.21
N LYS A 106 -0.41 -14.75 10.28
CA LYS A 106 -1.48 -13.77 10.01
C LYS A 106 -1.57 -13.31 8.54
N GLY A 107 -0.61 -13.65 7.68
CA GLY A 107 -0.62 -13.25 6.27
C GLY A 107 0.74 -13.01 5.65
N ALA A 108 0.75 -12.47 4.42
CA ALA A 108 1.97 -12.01 3.77
C ALA A 108 2.47 -10.73 4.43
N VAL A 109 3.78 -10.67 4.70
CA VAL A 109 4.48 -9.46 5.13
C VAL A 109 4.83 -8.66 3.89
N TRP A 110 4.46 -7.39 3.88
CA TRP A 110 4.75 -6.45 2.81
C TRP A 110 5.79 -5.44 3.28
N ARG A 111 6.73 -5.12 2.41
CA ARG A 111 7.78 -4.13 2.67
C ARG A 111 7.95 -3.20 1.48
N LEU A 112 8.30 -1.96 1.78
CA LEU A 112 8.86 -1.08 0.77
C LEU A 112 10.30 -1.48 0.52
N HIS A 113 10.68 -1.43 -0.75
CA HIS A 113 12.04 -1.60 -1.19
C HIS A 113 12.39 -0.39 -2.05
N THR A 114 13.52 0.23 -1.74
CA THR A 114 14.10 1.25 -2.61
C THR A 114 14.74 0.55 -3.80
N THR A 115 14.42 0.98 -5.01
CA THR A 115 15.28 0.64 -6.16
C THR A 115 16.53 1.46 -5.96
N GLU A 116 17.63 0.82 -5.59
CA GLU A 116 18.94 1.45 -5.71
C GLU A 116 19.01 2.03 -7.14
N PRO A 117 19.38 3.31 -7.32
CA PRO A 117 19.67 3.79 -8.65
C PRO A 117 20.76 2.87 -9.18
N THR A 118 20.47 2.15 -10.27
CA THR A 118 21.50 1.45 -11.02
C THR A 118 22.38 2.53 -11.63
N ASP A 119 23.31 3.05 -10.84
CA ASP A 119 24.43 3.83 -11.30
C ASP A 119 25.37 2.85 -12.03
N GLY A 120 25.54 3.10 -13.33
CA GLY A 120 26.65 2.58 -14.10
C GLY A 120 26.50 1.18 -14.72
N VAL A 121 26.15 1.15 -16.00
CA VAL A 121 27.00 0.47 -17.00
C VAL A 121 27.08 1.30 -18.27
#